data_AF-A0A9P0JKB2-F1
#
_entry.id   AF-A0A9P0JKB2-F1
#
_cell.length_a   1.000
_cell.length_b   1.000
_cell.length_c   1.000
_cell.angle_alpha   90.00
_cell.angle_beta   90.00
_cell.angle_gamma   90.00
#
_symmetry.space_group_name_H-M   'P 1'
#
loop_
_entity.id
_entity.type
_entity.pdbx_description
1 polymer ?
#
loop_
_entity_poly.entity_id
_entity_poly.type
_entity_poly.pdbx_seq_one_letter_code
_entity_poly.pdbx_strand_id
1 'polypeptide(L)'
;MECFLKCYFEQFTNLPRNSLHDRRKRKAMVQYISTLIQGCSAVEPTVEESSRIAIKTILNYHDEMRDQNGTVCLMGKNHNILYVAMKLCFDWQVQDLAIVSLLLEQIYLCEKTFERILIGAIFGNKAPHYIAGWKSDFETEEENVRAVVYFLDKATNAALELPFTVANEERLFRFVDVPIESCGRASPLKICVQLGIPDKLHIFLRFGARLYTENEEFNVFEHILNRLSEFNHKYPYNLIACLQLLLRAAPWIKIKPKDFTEEEEKILYERLLEKYADLVDDGIVPLSRCGLTPPELKHLCRCVIREKLWENYQLPSGIRSLPVPEQMWKYLDLLED
;
A
#
# COMPACT_ATOMS: atom_id res chain seq x y z
N MET A 1 15.81 -17.58 -22.40
CA MET A 1 14.75 -17.60 -21.38
C MET A 1 13.33 -17.85 -21.95
N GLU A 2 12.83 -16.98 -22.83
CA GLU A 2 11.43 -16.98 -23.34
C GLU A 2 10.95 -18.34 -23.89
N CYS A 3 11.73 -18.97 -24.77
CA CYS A 3 11.38 -20.24 -25.41
C CYS A 3 11.09 -21.35 -24.37
N PHE A 4 11.95 -21.47 -23.34
CA PHE A 4 11.78 -22.47 -22.29
C PHE A 4 10.48 -22.28 -21.50
N LEU A 5 10.12 -21.02 -21.19
CA LEU A 5 8.87 -20.72 -20.50
C LEU A 5 7.65 -20.98 -21.38
N LYS A 6 7.70 -20.63 -22.66
CA LYS A 6 6.60 -20.93 -23.59
C LYS A 6 6.35 -22.43 -23.70
N CYS A 7 7.40 -23.24 -23.88
CA CYS A 7 7.27 -24.70 -23.88
C CYS A 7 6.72 -25.24 -22.55
N TYR A 8 7.10 -24.63 -21.41
CA TYR A 8 6.50 -24.97 -20.12
C TYR A 8 5.01 -24.63 -20.07
N PHE A 9 4.61 -23.46 -20.57
CA PHE A 9 3.22 -23.02 -20.56
C PHE A 9 2.29 -23.86 -21.45
N GLU A 10 2.81 -24.42 -22.54
CA GLU A 10 2.08 -25.42 -23.34
C GLU A 10 1.65 -26.62 -22.48
N GLN A 11 2.55 -27.11 -21.62
CA GLN A 11 2.24 -28.21 -20.69
C GLN A 11 1.40 -27.74 -19.51
N PHE A 12 1.60 -26.50 -19.05
CA PHE A 12 0.84 -25.89 -17.97
C PHE A 12 -0.67 -25.85 -18.27
N THR A 13 -1.05 -25.67 -19.53
CA THR A 13 -2.45 -25.71 -20.00
C THR A 13 -3.16 -27.02 -19.66
N ASN A 14 -2.43 -28.15 -19.58
CA ASN A 14 -3.00 -29.45 -19.22
C ASN A 14 -3.19 -29.67 -17.71
N LEU A 15 -2.64 -28.79 -16.85
CA LEU A 15 -2.77 -28.93 -15.41
C LEU A 15 -4.20 -28.60 -14.90
N PRO A 16 -4.66 -29.19 -13.78
CA PRO A 16 -5.93 -28.83 -13.17
C PRO A 16 -6.03 -27.34 -12.81
N ARG A 17 -7.24 -26.76 -12.85
CA ARG A 17 -7.46 -25.33 -12.55
C ARG A 17 -6.95 -24.89 -11.18
N ASN A 18 -6.92 -25.78 -10.18
CA ASN A 18 -6.43 -25.50 -8.83
C ASN A 18 -4.92 -25.79 -8.64
N SER A 19 -4.16 -26.05 -9.71
CA SER A 19 -2.75 -26.44 -9.64
C SER A 19 -1.84 -25.40 -8.98
N LEU A 20 -2.20 -24.12 -8.99
CA LEU A 20 -1.47 -23.04 -8.30
C LEU A 20 -2.22 -22.43 -7.12
N HIS A 21 -3.31 -23.07 -6.65
CA HIS A 21 -4.02 -22.58 -5.47
C HIS A 21 -3.19 -22.76 -4.19
N ASP A 22 -2.47 -23.88 -4.06
CA ASP A 22 -1.57 -24.13 -2.95
C ASP A 22 -0.29 -23.30 -3.08
N ARG A 23 0.03 -22.54 -2.03
CA ARG A 23 1.27 -21.79 -1.89
C ARG A 23 2.51 -22.64 -2.16
N ARG A 24 2.54 -23.92 -1.73
CA ARG A 24 3.69 -24.82 -1.95
C ARG A 24 3.97 -25.02 -3.44
N LYS A 25 2.91 -25.12 -4.25
CA LYS A 25 3.02 -25.28 -5.71
C LYS A 25 3.48 -23.99 -6.39
N ARG A 26 2.98 -22.83 -5.93
CA ARG A 26 3.51 -21.53 -6.38
C ARG A 26 4.98 -21.35 -6.01
N LYS A 27 5.38 -21.69 -4.79
CA LYS A 27 6.78 -21.67 -4.35
C LYS A 27 7.66 -22.58 -5.20
N ALA A 28 7.23 -23.81 -5.49
CA ALA A 28 7.96 -24.72 -6.36
C ALA A 28 8.12 -24.15 -7.78
N MET A 29 7.10 -23.48 -8.30
CA MET A 29 7.17 -22.81 -9.59
C MET A 29 8.11 -21.59 -9.58
N VAL A 30 8.08 -20.77 -8.53
CA VAL A 30 9.05 -19.66 -8.34
C VAL A 30 10.48 -20.21 -8.34
N GLN A 31 10.73 -21.31 -7.63
CA GLN A 31 12.04 -21.96 -7.59
C GLN A 31 12.47 -22.48 -8.97
N TYR A 32 11.55 -23.12 -9.70
CA TYR A 32 11.79 -23.60 -11.05
C TYR A 32 12.16 -22.46 -12.00
N ILE A 33 11.36 -21.39 -12.03
CA ILE A 33 11.61 -20.23 -12.90
C ILE A 33 12.88 -19.49 -12.46
N SER A 34 13.15 -19.36 -11.16
CA SER A 34 14.40 -18.78 -10.65
C SER A 34 15.62 -19.59 -11.11
N THR A 35 15.52 -20.92 -11.14
CA THR A 35 16.59 -21.78 -11.67
C THR A 35 16.79 -21.53 -13.18
N LEU A 36 15.70 -21.31 -13.93
CA LEU A 36 15.79 -20.95 -15.36
C LEU A 36 16.42 -19.57 -15.56
N ILE A 37 16.06 -18.57 -14.74
CA ILE A 37 16.67 -17.23 -14.78
C ILE A 37 18.18 -17.34 -14.54
N GLN A 38 18.60 -18.07 -13.49
CA GLN A 38 20.01 -18.32 -13.20
C GLN A 38 20.73 -19.00 -14.37
N GLY A 39 20.16 -20.09 -14.89
CA GLY A 39 20.76 -20.84 -16.00
C GLY A 39 20.85 -20.04 -17.30
N CYS A 40 19.81 -19.26 -17.63
CA CYS A 40 19.80 -18.41 -18.82
C CYS A 40 20.74 -17.22 -18.68
N SER A 41 20.88 -16.64 -17.48
CA SER A 41 21.78 -15.51 -17.23
C SER A 41 23.27 -15.83 -17.41
N ALA A 42 23.64 -17.12 -17.48
CA ALA A 42 24.99 -17.53 -17.84
C ALA A 42 25.28 -17.37 -19.35
N VAL A 43 24.25 -17.20 -20.18
CA VAL A 43 24.32 -17.07 -21.65
C VAL A 43 23.76 -15.72 -22.12
N GLU A 44 22.78 -15.16 -21.38
CA GLU A 44 22.20 -13.84 -21.58
C GLU A 44 23.08 -12.74 -20.92
N PRO A 45 23.02 -11.48 -21.39
CA PRO A 45 23.97 -10.45 -20.97
C PRO A 45 23.87 -10.05 -19.49
N THR A 46 22.69 -10.13 -18.87
CA THR A 46 22.50 -9.84 -17.44
C THR A 46 21.35 -10.64 -16.81
N VAL A 47 21.43 -10.85 -15.49
CA VAL A 47 20.36 -11.44 -14.66
C VAL A 47 19.07 -10.61 -14.72
N GLU A 48 19.20 -9.27 -14.81
CA GLU A 48 18.06 -8.36 -14.95
C GLU A 48 17.29 -8.65 -16.24
N GLU A 49 18.00 -8.80 -17.37
CA GLU A 49 17.36 -9.10 -18.65
C GLU A 49 16.64 -10.46 -18.63
N SER A 50 17.27 -11.50 -18.07
CA SER A 50 16.62 -12.82 -17.92
C SER A 50 15.36 -12.75 -17.05
N SER A 51 15.43 -12.03 -15.92
CA SER A 51 14.28 -11.82 -15.03
C SER A 51 13.16 -11.06 -15.74
N ARG A 52 13.51 -9.98 -16.45
CA ARG A 52 12.61 -9.15 -17.25
C ARG A 52 11.86 -9.97 -18.30
N ILE A 53 12.59 -10.78 -19.07
CA ILE A 53 12.00 -11.70 -20.06
C ILE A 53 11.08 -12.71 -19.38
N ALA A 54 11.49 -13.27 -18.25
CA ALA A 54 10.69 -14.25 -17.51
C ALA A 54 9.31 -13.69 -17.09
N ILE A 55 9.32 -12.51 -16.44
CA ILE A 55 8.09 -11.84 -16.00
C ILE A 55 7.22 -11.48 -17.20
N LYS A 56 7.80 -10.86 -18.24
CA LYS A 56 7.06 -10.51 -19.46
C LYS A 56 6.40 -11.72 -20.11
N THR A 57 7.09 -12.86 -20.15
CA THR A 57 6.53 -14.11 -20.70
C THR A 57 5.34 -14.61 -19.88
N ILE A 58 5.41 -14.51 -18.54
CA ILE A 58 4.28 -14.85 -17.65
C ILE A 58 3.08 -13.91 -17.91
N LEU A 59 3.32 -12.61 -18.00
CA LEU A 59 2.27 -11.60 -18.21
C LEU A 59 1.58 -11.78 -19.56
N ASN A 60 2.35 -12.04 -20.62
CA ASN A 60 1.82 -12.33 -21.95
C ASN A 60 0.97 -13.60 -21.93
N TYR A 61 1.42 -14.66 -21.25
CA TYR A 61 0.63 -15.88 -21.10
C TYR A 61 -0.72 -15.61 -20.41
N HIS A 62 -0.72 -14.81 -19.34
CA HIS A 62 -1.97 -14.44 -18.66
C HIS A 62 -2.91 -13.64 -19.58
N ASP A 63 -2.39 -12.64 -20.31
CA ASP A 63 -3.18 -11.84 -21.25
C ASP A 63 -3.75 -12.70 -22.39
N GLU A 64 -2.96 -13.60 -23.00
CA GLU A 64 -3.42 -14.52 -24.03
C GLU A 64 -4.59 -15.40 -23.53
N MET A 65 -4.48 -15.92 -22.29
CA MET A 65 -5.54 -16.72 -21.67
C MET A 65 -6.79 -15.89 -21.35
N ARG A 66 -6.62 -14.61 -21.01
CA ARG A 66 -7.72 -13.67 -20.76
C ARG A 66 -8.44 -13.32 -22.06
N ASP A 67 -7.69 -13.03 -23.12
CA ASP A 67 -8.22 -12.63 -24.42
C ASP A 67 -8.99 -13.79 -25.08
N GLN A 68 -8.49 -15.02 -24.95
CA GLN A 68 -9.21 -16.23 -25.37
C GLN A 68 -10.53 -16.45 -24.60
N ASN A 69 -10.67 -15.84 -23.42
CA ASN A 69 -11.86 -15.92 -22.58
C ASN A 69 -12.67 -14.60 -22.59
N GLY A 70 -12.68 -13.89 -23.72
CA GLY A 70 -13.49 -12.69 -23.89
C GLY A 70 -13.08 -11.55 -22.96
N THR A 71 -11.76 -11.35 -22.80
CA THR A 71 -11.12 -10.35 -21.93
C THR A 71 -11.40 -10.50 -20.42
N VAL A 72 -11.94 -11.65 -20.00
CA VAL A 72 -12.17 -11.98 -18.58
C VAL A 72 -11.15 -13.00 -18.09
N CYS A 73 -10.58 -12.78 -16.91
CA CYS A 73 -9.60 -13.70 -16.34
C CYS A 73 -10.22 -15.07 -16.03
N LEU A 74 -9.55 -16.15 -16.45
CA LEU A 74 -9.97 -17.55 -16.21
C LEU A 74 -9.86 -17.99 -14.72
N MET A 75 -9.30 -17.15 -13.86
CA MET A 75 -9.05 -17.43 -12.44
C MET A 75 -8.19 -18.70 -12.24
N GLY A 76 -8.13 -19.24 -11.01
CA GLY A 76 -7.42 -20.49 -10.74
C GLY A 76 -5.94 -20.39 -11.11
N LYS A 77 -5.40 -21.38 -11.82
CA LYS A 77 -3.98 -21.44 -12.20
C LYS A 77 -3.56 -20.28 -13.12
N ASN A 78 -4.46 -19.83 -14.00
CA ASN A 78 -4.17 -18.78 -14.97
C ASN A 78 -4.05 -17.42 -14.29
N HIS A 79 -4.81 -17.18 -13.23
CA HIS A 79 -4.65 -15.99 -12.37
C HIS A 79 -3.50 -16.13 -11.38
N ASN A 80 -3.37 -17.30 -10.74
CA ASN A 80 -2.37 -17.49 -9.69
C ASN A 80 -0.91 -17.45 -10.20
N ILE A 81 -0.69 -17.52 -11.52
CA ILE A 81 0.62 -17.28 -12.13
C ILE A 81 1.10 -15.83 -11.93
N LEU A 82 0.19 -14.87 -11.78
CA LEU A 82 0.54 -13.48 -11.47
C LEU A 82 1.24 -13.35 -10.12
N TYR A 83 0.89 -14.18 -9.12
CA TYR A 83 1.60 -14.19 -7.83
C TYR A 83 2.96 -14.87 -7.90
N VAL A 84 3.15 -15.77 -8.87
CA VAL A 84 4.49 -16.30 -9.19
C VAL A 84 5.33 -15.17 -9.79
N ALA A 85 4.80 -14.41 -10.75
CA ALA A 85 5.48 -13.22 -11.29
C ALA A 85 5.76 -12.17 -10.21
N MET A 86 4.80 -11.87 -9.34
CA MET A 86 4.97 -10.96 -8.19
C MET A 86 6.13 -11.40 -7.29
N LYS A 87 6.16 -12.68 -6.92
CA LYS A 87 7.22 -13.21 -6.07
C LYS A 87 8.58 -13.15 -6.78
N LEU A 88 8.64 -13.45 -8.08
CA LEU A 88 9.85 -13.34 -8.89
C LEU A 88 10.33 -11.89 -9.03
N CYS A 89 9.44 -10.92 -9.26
CA CYS A 89 9.78 -9.50 -9.29
C CYS A 89 10.49 -9.07 -8.00
N PHE A 90 9.94 -9.49 -6.86
CA PHE A 90 10.54 -9.21 -5.55
C PHE A 90 11.86 -9.97 -5.35
N ASP A 91 11.92 -11.28 -5.62
CA ASP A 91 13.13 -12.09 -5.37
C ASP A 91 14.32 -11.64 -6.21
N TRP A 92 14.05 -11.24 -7.45
CA TRP A 92 15.06 -10.79 -8.40
C TRP A 92 15.28 -9.27 -8.39
N GLN A 93 14.54 -8.54 -7.55
CA GLN A 93 14.61 -7.08 -7.44
C GLN A 93 14.55 -6.39 -8.82
N VAL A 94 13.55 -6.76 -9.62
CA VAL A 94 13.40 -6.27 -11.00
C VAL A 94 13.31 -4.74 -11.01
N GLN A 95 14.12 -4.09 -11.85
CA GLN A 95 14.20 -2.63 -11.90
C GLN A 95 13.28 -2.01 -12.95
N ASP A 96 12.89 -2.78 -13.98
CA ASP A 96 11.97 -2.34 -15.04
C ASP A 96 10.59 -1.94 -14.46
N LEU A 97 10.39 -0.63 -14.32
CA LEU A 97 9.16 -0.03 -13.79
C LEU A 97 7.93 -0.38 -14.65
N ALA A 98 8.09 -0.43 -15.98
CA ALA A 98 6.97 -0.69 -16.88
C ALA A 98 6.42 -2.11 -16.68
N ILE A 99 7.31 -3.09 -16.50
CA ILE A 99 6.89 -4.48 -16.27
C ILE A 99 6.28 -4.67 -14.87
N VAL A 100 6.86 -4.06 -13.83
CA VAL A 100 6.30 -4.16 -12.49
C VAL A 100 4.92 -3.49 -12.43
N SER A 101 4.76 -2.32 -13.06
CA SER A 101 3.45 -1.65 -13.16
C SER A 101 2.44 -2.47 -13.95
N LEU A 102 2.83 -3.04 -15.10
CA LEU A 102 1.94 -3.91 -15.88
C LEU A 102 1.47 -5.12 -15.06
N LEU A 103 2.36 -5.74 -14.28
CA LEU A 103 1.98 -6.82 -13.36
C LEU A 103 0.93 -6.34 -12.34
N LEU A 104 1.15 -5.19 -11.70
CA LEU A 104 0.21 -4.64 -10.72
C LEU A 104 -1.14 -4.30 -11.36
N GLU A 105 -1.13 -3.71 -12.56
CA GLU A 105 -2.34 -3.45 -13.33
C GLU A 105 -3.10 -4.73 -13.67
N GLN A 106 -2.42 -5.78 -14.14
CA GLN A 106 -3.06 -7.06 -14.44
C GLN A 106 -3.69 -7.71 -13.20
N ILE A 107 -3.01 -7.67 -12.04
CA ILE A 107 -3.57 -8.12 -10.76
C ILE A 107 -4.82 -7.29 -10.42
N TYR A 108 -4.71 -5.97 -10.49
CA TYR A 108 -5.81 -5.06 -10.16
C TYR A 108 -7.01 -5.21 -11.09
N LEU A 109 -6.80 -5.40 -12.39
CA LEU A 109 -7.88 -5.64 -13.35
C LEU A 109 -8.70 -6.86 -12.99
N CYS A 110 -8.07 -7.90 -12.43
CA CYS A 110 -8.73 -9.15 -12.04
C CYS A 110 -9.40 -9.07 -10.67
N GLU A 111 -8.75 -8.45 -9.67
CA GLU A 111 -9.17 -8.50 -8.26
C GLU A 111 -9.75 -7.20 -7.72
N LYS A 112 -9.45 -6.06 -8.36
CA LYS A 112 -9.75 -4.70 -7.88
C LYS A 112 -9.21 -4.39 -6.49
N THR A 113 -8.15 -5.09 -6.08
CA THR A 113 -7.45 -4.91 -4.79
C THR A 113 -6.03 -5.46 -4.86
N PHE A 114 -5.20 -5.15 -3.86
CA PHE A 114 -3.85 -5.70 -3.67
C PHE A 114 -3.69 -6.45 -2.35
N GLU A 115 -4.78 -7.04 -1.84
CA GLU A 115 -4.78 -7.71 -0.54
C GLU A 115 -3.70 -8.79 -0.40
N ARG A 116 -3.34 -9.47 -1.51
CA ARG A 116 -2.27 -10.48 -1.55
C ARG A 116 -0.86 -9.95 -1.32
N ILE A 117 -0.65 -8.65 -1.57
CA ILE A 117 0.59 -7.95 -1.25
C ILE A 117 0.50 -7.36 0.17
N LEU A 118 -0.64 -6.78 0.55
CA LEU A 118 -0.76 -5.92 1.73
C LEU A 118 -1.08 -6.66 3.03
N ILE A 119 -1.99 -7.64 3.03
CA ILE A 119 -2.50 -8.25 4.29
C ILE A 119 -1.39 -8.97 5.05
N GLY A 120 -0.51 -9.68 4.34
CA GLY A 120 0.59 -10.39 4.99
C GLY A 120 1.56 -9.46 5.72
N ALA A 121 1.72 -8.22 5.23
CA ALA A 121 2.55 -7.21 5.90
C ALA A 121 1.82 -6.63 7.13
N ILE A 122 0.52 -6.33 7.01
CA ILE A 122 -0.28 -5.69 8.05
C ILE A 122 -0.57 -6.65 9.22
N PHE A 123 -1.03 -7.86 8.93
CA PHE A 123 -1.52 -8.82 9.92
C PHE A 123 -0.55 -10.00 10.17
N GLY A 124 0.59 -10.01 9.49
CA GLY A 124 1.55 -11.10 9.55
C GLY A 124 1.13 -12.33 8.72
N ASN A 125 1.99 -13.35 8.70
CA ASN A 125 1.91 -14.41 7.68
C ASN A 125 0.75 -15.39 7.81
N LYS A 126 0.19 -15.53 9.02
CA LYS A 126 -0.86 -16.50 9.31
C LYS A 126 -2.25 -15.92 9.07
N ALA A 127 -2.42 -14.62 9.29
CA ALA A 127 -3.70 -13.94 9.21
C ALA A 127 -4.38 -13.99 7.82
N PRO A 128 -3.66 -13.89 6.68
CA PRO A 128 -4.29 -14.04 5.37
C PRO A 128 -5.13 -15.31 5.21
N HIS A 129 -4.74 -16.41 5.87
CA HIS A 129 -5.48 -17.66 5.78
C HIS A 129 -6.84 -17.57 6.47
N TYR A 130 -6.91 -16.83 7.58
CA TYR A 130 -8.15 -16.63 8.34
C TYR A 130 -9.03 -15.52 7.76
N ILE A 131 -8.41 -14.47 7.19
CA ILE A 131 -9.12 -13.30 6.67
C ILE A 131 -9.64 -13.54 5.25
N ALA A 132 -8.81 -14.14 4.39
CA ALA A 132 -9.06 -14.22 2.94
C ALA A 132 -8.88 -15.64 2.37
N GLY A 133 -8.66 -16.65 3.22
CA GLY A 133 -8.61 -18.06 2.80
C GLY A 133 -7.34 -18.49 2.06
N TRP A 134 -6.33 -17.62 1.93
CA TRP A 134 -5.06 -17.92 1.24
C TRP A 134 -3.84 -17.71 2.15
N LYS A 135 -2.72 -18.35 1.83
CA LYS A 135 -1.44 -18.16 2.56
C LYS A 135 -0.55 -17.19 1.78
N SER A 136 0.08 -16.25 2.48
CA SER A 136 1.04 -15.32 1.87
C SER A 136 2.13 -16.07 1.12
N ASP A 137 2.50 -15.54 -0.05
CA ASP A 137 3.59 -16.05 -0.86
C ASP A 137 4.97 -15.77 -0.23
N PHE A 138 5.05 -14.79 0.68
CA PHE A 138 6.25 -14.44 1.44
C PHE A 138 6.38 -15.28 2.73
N GLU A 139 7.60 -15.64 3.12
CA GLU A 139 7.93 -16.60 4.17
C GLU A 139 7.89 -16.05 5.58
N THR A 140 8.27 -14.78 5.77
CA THR A 140 8.36 -14.11 7.07
C THR A 140 7.60 -12.79 7.07
N GLU A 141 7.24 -12.28 8.25
CA GLU A 141 6.58 -10.98 8.36
C GLU A 141 7.48 -9.86 7.80
N GLU A 142 8.77 -9.93 8.11
CA GLU A 142 9.79 -9.02 7.56
C GLU A 142 9.82 -9.04 6.03
N GLU A 143 9.74 -10.23 5.43
CA GLU A 143 9.69 -10.36 3.98
C GLU A 143 8.41 -9.76 3.38
N ASN A 144 7.25 -9.92 4.03
CA ASN A 144 6.03 -9.26 3.57
C ASN A 144 6.18 -7.73 3.61
N VAL A 145 6.76 -7.19 4.69
CA VAL A 145 6.99 -5.74 4.81
C VAL A 145 7.95 -5.25 3.73
N ARG A 146 9.06 -5.96 3.48
CA ARG A 146 10.00 -5.62 2.41
C ARG A 146 9.36 -5.70 1.03
N ALA A 147 8.49 -6.68 0.80
CA ALA A 147 7.76 -6.78 -0.46
C ALA A 147 6.78 -5.61 -0.66
N VAL A 148 6.04 -5.22 0.38
CA VAL A 148 5.18 -4.03 0.33
C VAL A 148 6.00 -2.78 0.01
N VAL A 149 7.14 -2.57 0.67
CA VAL A 149 8.03 -1.43 0.39
C VAL A 149 8.54 -1.47 -1.06
N TYR A 150 8.94 -2.65 -1.55
CA TYR A 150 9.37 -2.83 -2.94
C TYR A 150 8.26 -2.41 -3.93
N PHE A 151 7.04 -2.92 -3.77
CA PHE A 151 5.94 -2.58 -4.68
C PHE A 151 5.46 -1.14 -4.53
N LEU A 152 5.51 -0.56 -3.32
CA LEU A 152 5.25 0.87 -3.10
C LEU A 152 6.24 1.73 -3.88
N ASP A 153 7.55 1.44 -3.76
CA ASP A 153 8.60 2.15 -4.50
C ASP A 153 8.40 2.06 -6.02
N LYS A 154 8.19 0.84 -6.54
CA LYS A 154 8.00 0.64 -7.98
C LYS A 154 6.74 1.31 -8.50
N ALA A 155 5.62 1.20 -7.80
CA ALA A 155 4.36 1.82 -8.19
C ALA A 155 4.46 3.36 -8.14
N THR A 156 5.08 3.93 -7.11
CA THR A 156 5.25 5.38 -7.00
C THR A 156 6.18 5.91 -8.10
N ASN A 157 7.34 5.28 -8.31
CA ASN A 157 8.29 5.73 -9.34
C ASN A 157 7.73 5.57 -10.77
N ALA A 158 6.77 4.68 -10.97
CA ALA A 158 6.04 4.53 -12.23
C ALA A 158 4.80 5.42 -12.36
N ALA A 159 4.50 6.24 -11.35
CA ALA A 159 3.28 7.06 -11.27
C ALA A 159 1.98 6.25 -11.46
N LEU A 160 1.93 5.04 -10.89
CA LEU A 160 0.79 4.13 -11.06
C LEU A 160 -0.47 4.65 -10.36
N GLU A 161 -1.51 4.89 -11.15
CA GLU A 161 -2.85 5.24 -10.70
C GLU A 161 -3.88 4.26 -11.25
N LEU A 162 -4.85 3.89 -10.42
CA LEU A 162 -5.80 2.80 -10.69
C LEU A 162 -7.23 3.28 -10.47
N PRO A 163 -8.17 2.98 -11.40
CA PRO A 163 -9.55 3.42 -11.27
C PRO A 163 -10.27 2.62 -10.18
N PHE A 164 -10.82 3.30 -9.19
CA PHE A 164 -11.62 2.73 -8.11
C PHE A 164 -12.96 3.46 -8.01
N THR A 165 -14.05 2.70 -7.92
CA THR A 165 -15.41 3.26 -7.88
C THR A 165 -15.79 3.66 -6.45
N VAL A 166 -16.06 4.94 -6.24
CA VAL A 166 -16.55 5.51 -4.97
C VAL A 166 -17.89 6.18 -5.23
N ALA A 167 -18.96 5.74 -4.54
CA ALA A 167 -20.29 6.33 -4.68
C ALA A 167 -20.78 6.46 -6.15
N ASN A 168 -20.50 5.45 -6.98
CA ASN A 168 -20.79 5.40 -8.43
C ASN A 168 -19.96 6.35 -9.32
N GLU A 169 -18.92 7.01 -8.78
CA GLU A 169 -17.95 7.78 -9.54
C GLU A 169 -16.62 7.02 -9.61
N GLU A 170 -16.01 6.98 -10.80
CA GLU A 170 -14.64 6.46 -10.94
C GLU A 170 -13.63 7.51 -10.53
N ARG A 171 -12.71 7.11 -9.65
CA ARG A 171 -11.63 7.96 -9.15
C ARG A 171 -10.30 7.24 -9.27
N LEU A 172 -9.24 8.00 -9.43
CA LEU A 172 -7.89 7.45 -9.52
C LEU A 172 -7.28 7.33 -8.13
N PHE A 173 -6.84 6.12 -7.80
CA PHE A 173 -6.20 5.78 -6.54
C PHE A 173 -4.77 5.36 -6.81
N ARG A 174 -3.84 5.81 -5.97
CA ARG A 174 -2.47 5.28 -5.98
C ARG A 174 -2.44 3.91 -5.35
N PHE A 175 -1.45 3.10 -5.71
CA PHE A 175 -1.24 1.75 -5.16
C PHE A 175 -1.36 1.71 -3.61
N VAL A 176 -0.79 2.70 -2.92
CA VAL A 176 -0.79 2.80 -1.45
C VAL A 176 -2.19 2.99 -0.84
N ASP A 177 -3.12 3.57 -1.60
CA ASP A 177 -4.46 3.93 -1.14
C ASP A 177 -5.54 2.92 -1.57
N VAL A 178 -5.20 1.96 -2.45
CA VAL A 178 -6.15 0.96 -2.94
C VAL A 178 -6.74 0.17 -1.76
N PRO A 179 -8.09 0.16 -1.61
CA PRO A 179 -8.73 -0.50 -0.49
C PRO A 179 -8.55 -2.03 -0.46
N ILE A 180 -8.61 -2.59 0.74
CA ILE A 180 -8.55 -4.04 0.98
C ILE A 180 -9.98 -4.59 1.07
N GLU A 181 -10.37 -5.40 0.08
CA GLU A 181 -11.77 -5.89 -0.07
C GLU A 181 -12.23 -6.71 1.14
N SER A 182 -11.40 -7.66 1.59
CA SER A 182 -11.69 -8.52 2.76
C SER A 182 -11.71 -7.77 4.11
N CYS A 183 -11.28 -6.51 4.13
CA CYS A 183 -11.28 -5.64 5.32
C CYS A 183 -12.34 -4.53 5.20
N GLY A 184 -13.47 -4.82 4.56
CA GLY A 184 -14.59 -3.87 4.44
C GLY A 184 -14.27 -2.66 3.56
N ARG A 185 -13.38 -2.83 2.57
CA ARG A 185 -12.92 -1.75 1.68
C ARG A 185 -12.29 -0.56 2.42
N ALA A 186 -11.63 -0.82 3.54
CA ALA A 186 -10.81 0.17 4.24
C ALA A 186 -9.45 0.35 3.54
N SER A 187 -8.91 1.56 3.60
CA SER A 187 -7.53 1.85 3.16
C SER A 187 -6.49 1.11 4.03
N PRO A 188 -5.32 0.75 3.48
CA PRO A 188 -4.24 0.12 4.27
C PRO A 188 -3.81 0.96 5.47
N LEU A 189 -3.81 2.29 5.30
CA LEU A 189 -3.54 3.25 6.37
C LEU A 189 -4.56 3.14 7.51
N LYS A 190 -5.86 3.18 7.21
CA LYS A 190 -6.91 3.08 8.23
C LYS A 190 -6.84 1.77 8.99
N ILE A 191 -6.57 0.66 8.30
CA ILE A 191 -6.43 -0.64 8.95
C ILE A 191 -5.28 -0.62 9.97
N CYS A 192 -4.14 0.01 9.64
CA CYS A 192 -3.04 0.13 10.60
C CYS A 192 -3.41 0.95 11.85
N VAL A 193 -4.20 2.02 11.68
CA VAL A 193 -4.74 2.82 12.79
C VAL A 193 -5.72 1.99 13.63
N GLN A 194 -6.62 1.26 12.99
CA GLN A 194 -7.59 0.36 13.64
C GLN A 194 -6.94 -0.81 14.39
N LEU A 195 -5.72 -1.19 14.05
CA LEU A 195 -4.98 -2.25 14.74
C LEU A 195 -3.96 -1.70 15.74
N GLY A 196 -3.69 -0.39 15.73
CA GLY A 196 -2.65 0.21 16.55
C GLY A 196 -1.25 -0.30 16.17
N ILE A 197 -0.89 -0.24 14.90
CA ILE A 197 0.40 -0.73 14.38
C ILE A 197 1.21 0.45 13.81
N PRO A 198 1.93 1.21 14.65
CA PRO A 198 2.59 2.46 14.25
C PRO A 198 3.69 2.24 13.21
N ASP A 199 4.45 1.15 13.29
CA ASP A 199 5.58 0.90 12.38
C ASP A 199 5.12 0.77 10.92
N LYS A 200 4.01 0.05 10.70
CA LYS A 200 3.45 -0.18 9.37
C LYS A 200 2.69 1.05 8.88
N LEU A 201 1.99 1.74 9.77
CA LEU A 201 1.38 3.04 9.48
C LEU A 201 2.44 4.04 8.98
N HIS A 202 3.59 4.09 9.63
CA HIS A 202 4.67 4.99 9.25
C HIS A 202 5.17 4.73 7.83
N ILE A 203 5.29 3.47 7.41
CA ILE A 203 5.64 3.11 6.02
C ILE A 203 4.63 3.72 5.05
N PHE A 204 3.33 3.48 5.25
CA PHE A 204 2.29 3.99 4.37
C PHE A 204 2.28 5.53 4.31
N LEU A 205 2.43 6.20 5.45
CA LEU A 205 2.53 7.66 5.50
C LEU A 205 3.75 8.20 4.75
N ARG A 206 4.90 7.53 4.83
CA ARG A 206 6.12 7.93 4.11
C ARG A 206 5.93 7.86 2.60
N PHE A 207 5.21 6.85 2.10
CA PHE A 207 4.80 6.73 0.69
C PHE A 207 3.58 7.60 0.33
N GLY A 208 3.10 8.43 1.26
CA GLY A 208 2.08 9.43 0.97
C GLY A 208 0.65 8.90 0.95
N ALA A 209 0.35 7.85 1.71
CA ALA A 209 -1.01 7.40 1.93
C ALA A 209 -1.92 8.53 2.41
N ARG A 210 -3.11 8.62 1.83
CA ARG A 210 -4.07 9.69 2.12
C ARG A 210 -4.78 9.44 3.46
N LEU A 211 -4.82 10.50 4.28
CA LEU A 211 -5.50 10.48 5.59
C LEU A 211 -7.02 10.54 5.45
N TYR A 212 -7.49 11.12 4.34
CA TYR A 212 -8.90 11.37 4.06
C TYR A 212 -9.22 10.71 2.73
N THR A 213 -9.85 9.54 2.78
CA THR A 213 -10.32 8.85 1.60
C THR A 213 -11.85 8.87 1.55
N GLU A 214 -12.40 9.09 0.38
CA GLU A 214 -13.84 9.35 0.23
C GLU A 214 -14.71 8.11 0.31
N ASN A 215 -14.10 6.93 0.19
CA ASN A 215 -14.74 5.62 0.33
C ASN A 215 -15.05 5.24 1.78
N GLU A 216 -14.69 6.06 2.75
CA GLU A 216 -14.80 5.73 4.17
C GLU A 216 -15.87 6.57 4.91
N GLU A 217 -16.70 5.89 5.70
CA GLU A 217 -17.75 6.51 6.51
C GLU A 217 -17.17 7.42 7.61
N PHE A 218 -16.20 6.92 8.37
CA PHE A 218 -15.48 7.64 9.42
C PHE A 218 -14.06 7.96 8.97
N ASN A 219 -13.62 9.19 9.20
CA ASN A 219 -12.22 9.54 8.94
C ASN A 219 -11.29 8.91 10.00
N VAL A 220 -10.01 8.81 9.65
CA VAL A 220 -9.01 8.13 10.50
C VAL A 220 -8.80 8.81 11.85
N PHE A 221 -8.94 10.15 11.91
CA PHE A 221 -8.81 10.92 13.14
C PHE A 221 -9.99 10.68 14.09
N GLU A 222 -11.22 10.73 13.59
CA GLU A 222 -12.43 10.38 14.35
C GLU A 222 -12.31 8.97 14.92
N HIS A 223 -11.85 8.00 14.11
CA HIS A 223 -11.69 6.63 14.58
C HIS A 223 -10.71 6.54 15.76
N ILE A 224 -9.51 7.10 15.62
CA ILE A 224 -8.48 6.99 16.67
C ILE A 224 -8.84 7.81 17.92
N LEU A 225 -9.44 8.99 17.76
CA LEU A 225 -9.85 9.84 18.88
C LEU A 225 -10.99 9.20 19.68
N ASN A 226 -12.02 8.65 18.99
CA ASN A 226 -13.08 7.88 19.65
C ASN A 226 -12.47 6.73 20.45
N ARG A 227 -11.59 5.96 19.83
CA ARG A 227 -10.98 4.82 20.50
C ARG A 227 -10.11 5.23 21.70
N LEU A 228 -9.36 6.33 21.61
CA LEU A 228 -8.58 6.85 22.72
C LEU A 228 -9.47 7.33 23.88
N SER A 229 -10.61 7.95 23.57
CA SER A 229 -11.56 8.40 24.61
C SER A 229 -12.16 7.27 25.44
N GLU A 230 -12.20 6.03 24.92
CA GLU A 230 -12.68 4.85 25.66
C GLU A 230 -11.75 4.45 26.83
N PHE A 231 -10.50 4.93 26.85
CA PHE A 231 -9.48 4.50 27.80
C PHE A 231 -9.35 5.36 29.07
N ASN A 232 -10.23 6.34 29.29
CA ASN A 232 -10.34 7.12 30.54
C ASN A 232 -8.96 7.54 31.13
N HIS A 233 -8.23 8.39 30.41
CA HIS A 233 -6.89 8.91 30.79
C HIS A 233 -5.76 7.86 30.85
N LYS A 234 -5.98 6.62 30.37
CA LYS A 234 -4.98 5.54 30.32
C LYS A 234 -4.78 4.99 28.92
N TYR A 235 -4.14 5.79 28.07
CA TYR A 235 -4.07 5.52 26.65
C TYR A 235 -3.03 4.44 26.29
N PRO A 236 -3.38 3.49 25.40
CA PRO A 236 -2.41 2.54 24.86
C PRO A 236 -1.31 3.25 24.05
N TYR A 237 -0.05 2.96 24.38
CA TYR A 237 1.12 3.57 23.73
C TYR A 237 1.07 3.48 22.20
N ASN A 238 0.70 2.32 21.65
CA ASN A 238 0.66 2.14 20.20
C ASN A 238 -0.39 3.01 19.51
N LEU A 239 -1.55 3.25 20.16
CA LEU A 239 -2.57 4.15 19.62
C LEU A 239 -2.09 5.60 19.70
N ILE A 240 -1.43 6.02 20.78
CA ILE A 240 -0.81 7.35 20.85
C ILE A 240 0.24 7.51 19.74
N ALA A 241 1.10 6.51 19.53
CA ALA A 241 2.11 6.54 18.48
C ALA A 241 1.48 6.66 17.08
N CYS A 242 0.38 5.93 16.83
CA CYS A 242 -0.38 6.09 15.59
C CYS A 242 -0.92 7.52 15.44
N LEU A 243 -1.54 8.09 16.47
CA LEU A 243 -2.07 9.45 16.43
C LEU A 243 -0.95 10.47 16.16
N GLN A 244 0.18 10.35 16.85
CA GLN A 244 1.34 11.23 16.63
C GLN A 244 1.82 11.18 15.18
N LEU A 245 1.92 10.00 14.57
CA LEU A 245 2.27 9.85 13.16
C LEU A 245 1.26 10.52 12.21
N LEU A 246 -0.05 10.37 12.48
CA LEU A 246 -1.09 11.04 11.70
C LEU A 246 -0.98 12.57 11.82
N LEU A 247 -0.75 13.08 13.04
CA LEU A 247 -0.59 14.51 13.32
C LEU A 247 0.68 15.11 12.70
N ARG A 248 1.73 14.31 12.45
CA ARG A 248 2.90 14.74 11.67
C ARG A 248 2.57 14.94 10.18
N ALA A 249 1.62 14.17 9.65
CA ALA A 249 1.24 14.20 8.25
C ALA A 249 0.10 15.20 7.92
N ALA A 250 -0.63 15.68 8.92
CA ALA A 250 -1.74 16.63 8.74
C ALA A 250 -1.41 18.02 9.32
N PRO A 251 -1.77 19.13 8.65
CA PRO A 251 -1.59 20.46 9.22
C PRO A 251 -2.52 20.69 10.43
N TRP A 252 -3.75 20.19 10.36
CA TRP A 252 -4.73 20.14 11.45
C TRP A 252 -5.62 18.90 11.31
N ILE A 253 -6.30 18.53 12.40
CA ILE A 253 -7.32 17.48 12.39
C ILE A 253 -8.55 18.01 11.67
N LYS A 254 -8.99 17.31 10.63
CA LYS A 254 -10.29 17.55 9.98
C LYS A 254 -11.25 16.45 10.40
N ILE A 255 -12.20 16.79 11.26
CA ILE A 255 -13.40 15.99 11.50
C ILE A 255 -14.39 16.37 10.38
N LYS A 256 -15.22 15.45 9.88
CA LYS A 256 -16.14 15.76 8.76
C LYS A 256 -17.03 16.97 9.08
N PRO A 257 -17.54 17.74 8.09
CA PRO A 257 -18.01 17.20 6.80
C PRO A 257 -17.48 17.96 5.57
N LYS A 258 -17.57 17.32 4.40
CA LYS A 258 -17.28 17.99 3.13
C LYS A 258 -18.20 19.21 3.00
N ASP A 259 -17.62 20.35 2.60
CA ASP A 259 -18.30 21.58 2.16
C ASP A 259 -18.95 22.44 3.26
N PHE A 260 -18.13 23.16 4.03
CA PHE A 260 -18.61 24.09 5.07
C PHE A 260 -17.94 25.48 4.95
N THR A 261 -18.67 26.50 5.40
CA THR A 261 -18.24 27.92 5.48
C THR A 261 -17.40 28.19 6.74
N GLU A 262 -16.69 29.33 6.82
CA GLU A 262 -15.81 29.69 7.95
C GLU A 262 -16.51 29.66 9.33
N GLU A 263 -17.80 29.99 9.39
CA GLU A 263 -18.59 29.97 10.64
C GLU A 263 -18.84 28.55 11.15
N GLU A 264 -18.92 27.59 10.24
CA GLU A 264 -19.25 26.21 10.56
C GLU A 264 -18.01 25.38 10.88
N GLU A 265 -16.83 25.77 10.36
CA GLU A 265 -15.54 25.29 10.88
C GLU A 265 -15.40 25.63 12.37
N LYS A 266 -15.79 26.84 12.79
CA LYS A 266 -15.77 27.25 14.19
C LYS A 266 -16.63 26.36 15.09
N ILE A 267 -17.85 26.04 14.65
CA ILE A 267 -18.77 25.14 15.34
C ILE A 267 -18.19 23.71 15.42
N LEU A 268 -17.50 23.27 14.37
CA LEU A 268 -16.83 21.96 14.36
C LEU A 268 -15.69 21.88 15.38
N TYR A 269 -14.89 22.96 15.50
CA TYR A 269 -13.84 23.06 16.51
C TYR A 269 -14.40 23.00 17.93
N GLU A 270 -15.49 23.70 18.21
CA GLU A 270 -16.18 23.64 19.51
C GLU A 270 -16.66 22.21 19.81
N ARG A 271 -17.24 21.51 18.83
CA ARG A 271 -17.67 20.10 18.99
C ARG A 271 -16.51 19.12 19.20
N LEU A 272 -15.36 19.35 18.56
CA LEU A 272 -14.16 18.53 18.77
C LEU A 272 -13.69 18.66 20.22
N LEU A 273 -13.67 19.88 20.75
CA LEU A 273 -13.29 20.15 22.13
C LEU A 273 -14.30 19.60 23.13
N GLU A 274 -15.60 19.76 22.88
CA GLU A 274 -16.63 19.18 23.75
C GLU A 274 -16.52 17.65 23.83
N LYS A 275 -16.25 17.00 22.69
CA LYS A 275 -16.22 15.54 22.61
C LYS A 275 -14.91 14.92 23.11
N TYR A 276 -13.79 15.60 22.91
CA TYR A 276 -12.46 15.07 23.19
C TYR A 276 -11.65 15.94 24.16
N ALA A 277 -12.33 16.70 25.03
CA ALA A 277 -11.70 17.58 26.03
C ALA A 277 -10.61 16.86 26.82
N ASP A 278 -10.91 15.66 27.32
CA ASP A 278 -9.96 14.83 28.09
C ASP A 278 -8.65 14.57 27.31
N LEU A 279 -8.72 14.33 26.00
CA LEU A 279 -7.54 14.09 25.17
C LEU A 279 -6.70 15.35 24.97
N VAL A 280 -7.32 16.53 25.00
CA VAL A 280 -6.65 17.83 24.90
C VAL A 280 -6.03 18.20 26.25
N ASP A 281 -6.78 18.03 27.33
CA ASP A 281 -6.34 18.32 28.71
C ASP A 281 -5.16 17.43 29.12
N ASP A 282 -5.17 16.16 28.71
CA ASP A 282 -4.07 15.22 28.92
C ASP A 282 -2.88 15.46 27.97
N GLY A 283 -2.97 16.43 27.06
CA GLY A 283 -1.91 16.77 26.11
C GLY A 283 -1.68 15.72 25.01
N ILE A 284 -2.62 14.79 24.81
CA ILE A 284 -2.56 13.77 23.75
C ILE A 284 -2.78 14.41 22.38
N VAL A 285 -3.71 15.35 22.30
CA VAL A 285 -3.96 16.14 21.09
C VAL A 285 -3.45 17.57 21.29
N PRO A 286 -2.40 18.00 20.56
CA PRO A 286 -1.87 19.35 20.70
C PRO A 286 -2.89 20.42 20.26
N LEU A 287 -2.95 21.52 21.03
CA LEU A 287 -3.76 22.70 20.69
C LEU A 287 -3.47 23.23 19.27
N SER A 288 -2.20 23.10 18.83
CA SER A 288 -1.73 23.50 17.51
C SER A 288 -2.18 22.59 16.37
N ARG A 289 -2.88 21.49 16.66
CA ARG A 289 -3.48 20.59 15.66
C ARG A 289 -5.00 20.54 15.73
N CYS A 290 -5.59 21.07 16.80
CA CYS A 290 -7.03 21.23 17.01
C CYS A 290 -7.61 22.54 16.48
N GLY A 291 -6.78 23.47 15.98
CA GLY A 291 -7.24 24.79 15.55
C GLY A 291 -7.37 25.84 16.66
N LEU A 292 -7.13 25.47 17.93
CA LEU A 292 -7.12 26.41 19.06
C LEU A 292 -5.95 27.39 19.02
N THR A 293 -4.80 26.91 18.55
CA THR A 293 -3.63 27.74 18.28
C THR A 293 -3.14 27.45 16.86
N PRO A 294 -2.60 28.44 16.14
CA PRO A 294 -2.01 28.19 14.83
C PRO A 294 -0.89 27.13 14.90
N PRO A 295 -0.81 26.20 13.94
CA PRO A 295 0.34 25.32 13.79
C PRO A 295 1.64 26.11 13.60
N GLU A 296 2.77 25.51 13.98
CA GLU A 296 4.07 26.10 13.75
C GLU A 296 4.34 26.25 12.25
N LEU A 297 4.96 27.36 11.82
CA LEU A 297 5.27 27.57 10.40
C LEU A 297 6.10 26.42 9.81
N LYS A 298 7.06 25.86 10.58
CA LYS A 298 7.83 24.68 10.16
C LYS A 298 6.95 23.47 9.84
N HIS A 299 5.83 23.30 10.55
CA HIS A 299 4.89 22.19 10.35
C HIS A 299 4.05 22.41 9.10
N LEU A 300 3.51 23.62 8.93
CA LEU A 300 2.79 24.00 7.72
C LEU A 300 3.67 23.81 6.47
N CYS A 301 4.93 24.25 6.53
CA CYS A 301 5.90 24.04 5.46
C CYS A 301 6.12 22.54 5.18
N ARG A 302 6.25 21.69 6.21
CA ARG A 302 6.38 20.24 6.02
C ARG A 302 5.19 19.68 5.24
N CYS A 303 3.96 19.99 5.66
CA CYS A 303 2.75 19.52 5.00
C CYS A 303 2.67 19.99 3.54
N VAL A 304 2.97 21.27 3.26
CA VAL A 304 2.95 21.82 1.90
C VAL A 304 4.03 21.20 1.01
N ILE A 305 5.26 21.07 1.51
CA ILE A 305 6.36 20.43 0.75
C ILE A 305 6.02 18.98 0.44
N ARG A 306 5.52 18.23 1.43
CA ARG A 306 5.11 16.83 1.24
C ARG A 306 3.96 16.71 0.26
N GLU A 307 2.98 17.61 0.27
CA GLU A 307 1.90 17.62 -0.73
C GLU A 307 2.46 17.84 -2.14
N LYS A 308 3.41 18.76 -2.31
CA LYS A 308 4.08 18.95 -3.61
C LYS A 308 4.90 17.75 -4.05
N LEU A 309 5.61 17.09 -3.14
CA LEU A 309 6.30 15.84 -3.45
C LEU A 309 5.30 14.73 -3.80
N TRP A 310 4.16 14.67 -3.11
CA TRP A 310 3.09 13.73 -3.41
C TRP A 310 2.56 13.97 -4.83
N GLU A 311 2.17 15.19 -5.20
CA GLU A 311 1.67 15.55 -6.53
C GLU A 311 2.64 15.12 -7.66
N ASN A 312 3.95 15.11 -7.38
CA ASN A 312 5.00 14.77 -8.35
C ASN A 312 5.55 13.33 -8.21
N TYR A 313 4.91 12.45 -7.43
CA TYR A 313 5.34 11.07 -7.20
C TYR A 313 6.76 10.94 -6.63
N GLN A 314 7.17 11.90 -5.80
CA GLN A 314 8.51 12.00 -5.22
C GLN A 314 8.57 11.58 -3.73
N LEU A 315 7.52 10.97 -3.18
CA LEU A 315 7.51 10.50 -1.80
C LEU A 315 7.81 8.98 -1.70
N PRO A 316 8.72 8.54 -0.81
CA PRO A 316 9.67 9.33 -0.04
C PRO A 316 10.97 9.63 -0.80
N SER A 317 11.21 8.98 -1.94
CA SER A 317 12.52 8.92 -2.63
C SER A 317 13.08 10.30 -3.01
N GLY A 318 12.24 11.20 -3.51
CA GLY A 318 12.62 12.55 -3.92
C GLY A 318 12.81 13.54 -2.78
N ILE A 319 12.59 13.17 -1.52
CA ILE A 319 12.94 14.06 -0.38
C ILE A 319 14.45 14.33 -0.37
N ARG A 320 15.26 13.30 -0.66
CA ARG A 320 16.73 13.40 -0.63
C ARG A 320 17.32 14.19 -1.79
N SER A 321 16.54 14.50 -2.83
CA SER A 321 16.99 15.37 -3.93
C SER A 321 16.77 16.85 -3.64
N LEU A 322 16.04 17.20 -2.57
CA LEU A 322 15.84 18.58 -2.16
C LEU A 322 17.14 19.20 -1.61
N PRO A 323 17.47 20.45 -1.99
CA PRO A 323 18.68 21.14 -1.55
C PRO A 323 18.52 21.70 -0.11
N VAL A 324 18.23 20.83 0.85
CA VAL A 324 18.06 21.14 2.27
C VAL A 324 18.95 20.24 3.13
N PRO A 325 19.29 20.63 4.39
CA PRO A 325 20.11 19.82 5.27
C PRO A 325 19.47 18.44 5.58
N GLU A 326 20.29 17.44 5.92
CA GLU A 326 19.84 16.08 6.22
C GLU A 326 18.79 16.01 7.34
N GLN A 327 18.91 16.86 8.36
CA GLN A 327 17.92 16.98 9.43
C GLN A 327 16.53 17.34 8.88
N MET A 328 16.47 18.20 7.86
CA MET A 328 15.22 18.53 7.19
C MET A 328 14.70 17.37 6.33
N TRP A 329 15.57 16.53 5.75
CA TRP A 329 15.11 15.32 5.08
C TRP A 329 14.38 14.40 6.04
N LYS A 330 14.93 14.15 7.23
CA LYS A 330 14.29 13.29 8.24
C LYS A 330 12.96 13.86 8.73
N TYR A 331 12.91 15.17 8.95
CA TYR A 331 11.67 15.87 9.33
C TYR A 331 10.61 15.80 8.22
N LEU A 332 10.99 16.03 6.96
CA LEU A 332 10.09 15.92 5.80
C LEU A 332 9.64 14.47 5.53
N ASP A 333 10.46 13.48 5.89
CA ASP A 333 10.19 12.06 5.75
C ASP A 333 9.47 11.46 6.98
N LEU A 334 8.96 12.31 7.88
CA LEU A 334 8.21 11.92 9.09
C LEU A 334 8.98 11.09 10.12
N LEU A 335 10.30 10.94 9.96
CA LEU A 335 11.17 10.19 10.86
C LEU A 335 11.40 10.94 12.18
N GLU A 336 11.44 12.26 12.14
CA GLU A 336 11.69 13.18 13.26
C GLU A 336 10.63 14.32 13.27
N ASP A 337 10.46 15.03 14.40
CA ASP A 337 9.47 16.12 14.60
C ASP A 337 10.08 17.43 15.10
#